data_AF-E3QPU3-F1
#
_entry.id   AF-E3QPU3-F1
#
_cell.length_a   1.000
_cell.length_b   1.000
_cell.length_c   1.000
_cell.angle_alpha   90.00
_cell.angle_beta   90.00
_cell.angle_gamma   90.00
#
_symmetry.space_group_name_H-M   'P 1'
#
loop_
_entity.id
_entity.type
_entity.pdbx_description
1 polymer ?
#
loop_
_entity_poly.entity_id
_entity_poly.type
_entity_poly.pdbx_seq_one_letter_code
_entity_poly.pdbx_strand_id
1 'polypeptide(L)'
;MWVRPWLAEILKLPNCSALLTVKLFVTRELIQQRHLPSPDISNSETVISYFYKRPDIMKLLQEEVENQIGAMFVMVCGPGGLSDDARAAVRQCQRSGHEVCFEENCFSWWWRIRGLF
;
A
#
# COMPACT_ATOMS: atom_id res chain seq x y z
N MET A 1 -12.35 -10.19 -7.75
CA MET A 1 -10.89 -9.96 -7.79
C MET A 1 -10.20 -11.12 -7.10
N TRP A 2 -9.25 -11.79 -7.75
CA TRP A 2 -8.58 -13.02 -7.28
C TRP A 2 -7.84 -12.87 -5.95
N VAL A 3 -7.52 -11.64 -5.54
CA VAL A 3 -6.84 -11.32 -4.28
C VAL A 3 -7.77 -11.42 -3.06
N ARG A 4 -9.09 -11.34 -3.25
CA ARG A 4 -10.06 -11.31 -2.15
C ARG A 4 -10.02 -12.57 -1.27
N PRO A 5 -10.01 -13.80 -1.83
CA PRO A 5 -9.84 -15.02 -1.03
C PRO A 5 -8.56 -15.02 -0.20
N TRP A 6 -7.44 -14.56 -0.76
CA TRP A 6 -6.16 -14.49 -0.06
C TRP A 6 -6.18 -13.48 1.09
N LEU A 7 -6.77 -12.30 0.88
CA LEU A 7 -6.97 -11.33 1.96
C LEU A 7 -7.85 -11.92 3.07
N ALA A 8 -8.92 -12.64 2.71
CA ALA A 8 -9.78 -13.29 3.70
C ALA A 8 -9.02 -14.33 4.53
N GLU A 9 -8.09 -15.09 3.95
CA GLU A 9 -7.24 -16.02 4.71
C GLU A 9 -6.23 -15.29 5.61
N ILE A 10 -5.61 -14.20 5.14
CA ILE A 10 -4.67 -13.40 5.96
C ILE A 10 -5.40 -12.80 7.17
N LEU A 11 -6.61 -12.28 6.97
CA LEU A 11 -7.39 -11.67 8.04
C LEU A 11 -7.84 -12.67 9.14
N LYS A 12 -7.86 -13.97 8.84
CA LYS A 12 -8.14 -15.01 9.85
C LYS A 12 -6.96 -15.27 10.78
N LEU A 13 -5.77 -14.77 10.47
CA LEU A 13 -4.59 -14.97 11.32
C LEU A 13 -4.78 -14.29 12.68
N PRO A 14 -4.32 -14.91 13.78
CA PRO A 14 -4.45 -14.33 15.10
C PRO A 14 -3.73 -12.97 15.17
N ASN A 15 -4.35 -12.00 15.84
CA ASN A 15 -3.83 -10.63 16.02
C ASN A 15 -3.59 -9.85 14.70
N CYS A 16 -4.21 -10.26 13.60
CA CYS A 16 -4.02 -9.58 12.31
C CYS A 16 -4.38 -8.09 12.38
N SER A 17 -5.42 -7.71 13.12
CA SER A 17 -5.86 -6.32 13.25
C SER A 17 -4.92 -5.41 14.03
N ALA A 18 -4.04 -5.97 14.85
CA ALA A 18 -3.02 -5.21 15.57
C ALA A 18 -1.73 -5.02 14.76
N LEU A 19 -1.49 -5.87 13.75
CA LEU A 19 -0.23 -5.92 13.01
C LEU A 19 -0.34 -5.43 11.57
N LEU A 20 -1.51 -5.56 10.95
CA LEU A 20 -1.74 -5.27 9.55
C LEU A 20 -2.82 -4.21 9.40
N THR A 21 -2.52 -3.19 8.61
CA THR A 21 -3.50 -2.24 8.09
C THR A 21 -3.42 -2.25 6.57
N VAL A 22 -4.54 -2.48 5.89
CA VAL A 22 -4.58 -2.54 4.41
C VAL A 22 -5.38 -1.35 3.90
N LYS A 23 -4.74 -0.49 3.10
CA LYS A 23 -5.39 0.64 2.42
C LYS A 23 -5.50 0.34 0.92
N LEU A 24 -6.71 0.13 0.41
CA LEU A 24 -6.96 -0.15 -1.00
C LEU A 24 -7.36 1.13 -1.75
N PHE A 25 -6.55 1.51 -2.73
CA PHE A 25 -6.81 2.67 -3.61
C PHE A 25 -7.27 2.21 -4.99
N VAL A 26 -8.52 2.54 -5.34
CA VAL A 26 -9.13 2.27 -6.65
C VAL A 26 -9.00 3.53 -7.49
N THR A 27 -8.08 3.51 -8.47
CA THR A 27 -7.69 4.67 -9.28
C THR A 27 -8.46 4.81 -10.59
N ARG A 28 -9.13 3.75 -11.05
CA ARG A 28 -9.98 3.79 -12.24
C ARG A 28 -11.43 3.98 -11.83
N GLU A 29 -12.04 5.01 -12.41
CA GLU A 29 -13.46 5.31 -12.25
C GLU A 29 -14.25 4.21 -12.96
N LEU A 30 -14.97 3.38 -12.21
CA LEU A 30 -16.03 2.59 -12.80
C LEU A 30 -17.18 3.56 -13.07
N ILE A 31 -17.50 3.78 -14.34
CA ILE A 31 -18.75 4.41 -14.84
C ILE A 31 -20.01 3.72 -14.26
N GLN A 32 -19.85 2.63 -13.50
CA GLN A 32 -20.91 1.76 -13.02
C GLN A 32 -20.99 1.78 -11.49
N GLN A 33 -21.38 2.92 -10.92
CA GLN A 33 -21.88 3.01 -9.54
C GLN A 33 -23.23 2.31 -9.31
N ARG A 34 -23.74 1.48 -10.24
CA ARG A 34 -25.10 0.93 -10.10
C ARG A 34 -25.21 -0.36 -9.28
N HIS A 35 -24.12 -1.09 -9.02
CA HIS A 35 -24.19 -2.37 -8.30
C HIS A 35 -22.92 -2.73 -7.50
N LEU A 36 -22.10 -1.76 -7.09
CA LEU A 36 -21.15 -2.08 -6.02
C LEU A 36 -21.98 -2.19 -4.73
N PRO A 37 -21.82 -3.25 -3.93
CA PRO A 37 -22.40 -3.26 -2.59
C PRO A 37 -22.00 -1.95 -1.92
N SER A 38 -22.98 -1.26 -1.35
CA SER A 38 -22.75 -0.18 -0.40
C SER A 38 -21.58 -0.58 0.50
N PRO A 39 -20.68 0.35 0.85
CA PRO A 39 -19.62 0.00 1.77
C PRO A 39 -20.34 -0.41 3.05
N ASP A 40 -20.40 -1.70 3.34
CA ASP A 40 -20.84 -2.24 4.62
C ASP A 40 -19.75 -1.85 5.64
N ILE A 41 -19.68 -0.54 5.87
CA ILE A 41 -19.02 0.14 6.97
C ILE A 41 -20.02 -0.04 8.11
N SER A 42 -19.97 -1.18 8.78
CA SER A 42 -20.39 -1.31 10.18
C SER A 42 -19.97 -2.65 10.80
N ASN A 43 -18.81 -3.19 10.44
CA ASN A 43 -18.09 -4.06 11.37
C ASN A 43 -16.83 -3.32 11.80
N SER A 44 -16.84 -2.86 13.05
CA SER A 44 -15.83 -2.05 13.75
C SER A 44 -14.43 -2.70 13.86
N GLU A 45 -14.15 -3.77 13.11
CA GLU A 45 -12.95 -4.61 13.14
C GLU A 45 -12.20 -4.70 11.79
N THR A 46 -12.65 -3.98 10.76
CA THR A 46 -12.17 -4.26 9.40
C THR A 46 -10.82 -3.59 9.13
N VAL A 47 -9.75 -4.39 9.15
CA VAL A 47 -8.36 -4.10 8.76
C VAL A 47 -8.20 -3.43 7.38
N ILE A 48 -9.23 -3.46 6.54
CA ILE A 48 -9.19 -2.99 5.15
C ILE A 48 -9.99 -1.70 4.99
N SER A 49 -9.31 -0.63 4.56
CA SER A 49 -9.90 0.66 4.19
C SER A 49 -9.95 0.85 2.67
N TYR A 50 -11.05 1.40 2.13
CA TYR A 50 -11.24 1.61 0.69
C TYR A 50 -11.23 3.10 0.32
N PHE A 51 -10.48 3.46 -0.71
CA PHE A 51 -10.36 4.82 -1.23
C PHE A 51 -10.50 4.84 -2.76
N TYR A 52 -11.40 5.66 -3.30
CA TYR A 52 -11.64 5.79 -4.75
C TYR A 52 -10.89 6.98 -5.32
N LYS A 53 -9.56 6.98 -5.19
CA LYS A 53 -8.67 8.05 -5.66
C LYS A 53 -7.24 7.54 -5.84
N ARG A 54 -6.39 8.31 -6.54
CA ARG A 54 -4.94 8.09 -6.52
C ARG A 54 -4.41 8.33 -5.10
N PRO A 55 -3.54 7.44 -4.57
CA PRO A 55 -2.91 7.67 -3.28
C PRO A 55 -1.93 8.85 -3.36
N ASP A 56 -1.94 9.67 -2.32
CA ASP A 56 -0.88 10.64 -2.06
C ASP A 56 0.18 9.96 -1.18
N ILE A 57 1.23 9.47 -1.83
CA ILE A 57 2.26 8.65 -1.16
C ILE A 57 3.04 9.47 -0.14
N MET A 58 3.26 10.76 -0.41
CA MET A 58 3.97 11.65 0.52
C MET A 58 3.20 11.76 1.83
N LYS A 59 1.91 12.11 1.74
CA LYS A 59 1.07 12.28 2.93
C LYS A 59 0.93 10.98 3.70
N LEU A 60 0.68 9.87 3.01
CA LEU A 60 0.55 8.56 3.64
C LEU A 60 1.82 8.16 4.39
N LEU A 61 2.98 8.40 3.79
CA LEU A 61 4.25 8.06 4.43
C LEU A 61 4.53 8.96 5.63
N GLN A 62 4.24 10.26 5.55
CA GLN A 62 4.41 11.18 6.68
C GLN A 62 3.56 10.76 7.89
N GLU A 63 2.29 10.43 7.67
CA GLU A 63 1.39 9.92 8.73
C GLU A 63 1.93 8.64 9.38
N GLU A 64 2.54 7.74 8.60
CA GLU A 64 3.10 6.49 9.11
C GLU A 64 4.42 6.71 9.87
N VAL A 65 5.28 7.59 9.34
CA VAL A 65 6.56 7.98 9.94
C VAL A 65 6.36 8.68 11.28
N GLU A 66 5.28 9.45 11.46
CA GLU A 66 4.96 10.07 12.75
C GLU A 66 4.72 9.04 13.87
N ASN A 67 4.20 7.86 13.52
CA ASN A 67 3.94 6.76 14.44
C ASN A 67 5.08 5.72 14.50
N GLN A 68 6.17 5.96 13.76
CA GLN A 68 7.31 5.05 13.66
C GLN A 68 8.05 4.90 15.00
N ILE A 69 8.42 3.67 15.33
CA ILE A 69 9.31 3.35 16.44
C ILE A 69 10.63 2.82 15.87
N GLY A 70 11.72 3.55 16.07
CA GLY A 70 13.04 3.16 15.56
C GLY A 70 13.17 3.40 14.06
N ALA A 71 13.44 2.34 13.28
CA ALA A 71 13.62 2.40 11.83
C ALA A 71 12.39 1.83 11.09
N MET A 72 12.05 2.41 9.93
CA MET A 72 10.96 1.92 9.08
C MET A 72 11.47 1.48 7.70
N PHE A 73 10.91 0.40 7.19
CA PHE A 73 11.23 -0.11 5.86
C PHE A 73 10.05 0.10 4.91
N VAL A 74 10.33 0.75 3.77
CA VAL A 74 9.35 1.02 2.73
C VAL A 74 9.76 0.25 1.48
N MET A 75 8.84 -0.59 1.01
CA MET A 75 9.02 -1.35 -0.22
C MET A 75 7.92 -1.05 -1.22
N VAL A 76 8.29 -0.88 -2.48
CA VAL A 76 7.33 -0.70 -3.59
C VAL A 76 7.56 -1.75 -4.66
N CYS A 77 6.46 -2.32 -5.13
CA CYS A 77 6.42 -3.12 -6.36
C CYS A 77 5.27 -2.63 -7.24
N GLY A 78 5.60 -1.86 -8.28
CA GLY A 78 4.60 -1.20 -9.11
C GLY A 78 5.17 -0.49 -10.34
N PRO A 79 4.37 0.32 -11.05
CA PRO A 79 4.84 1.09 -12.18
C PRO A 79 5.87 2.14 -11.76
N GLY A 80 6.77 2.51 -12.68
CA GLY A 80 7.86 3.45 -12.41
C GLY A 80 7.40 4.76 -11.75
N GLY A 81 6.28 5.35 -12.21
CA GLY A 81 5.77 6.58 -11.61
C GLY A 81 5.36 6.45 -10.13
N LEU A 82 4.81 5.30 -9.71
CA LEU A 82 4.50 5.05 -8.30
C LEU A 82 5.78 4.86 -7.47
N SER A 83 6.76 4.18 -8.06
CA SER A 83 8.08 3.99 -7.46
C SER A 83 8.83 5.30 -7.28
N ASP A 84 8.75 6.20 -8.27
CA ASP A 84 9.34 7.53 -8.22
C ASP A 84 8.67 8.38 -7.12
N ASP A 85 7.34 8.36 -7.03
CA ASP A 85 6.58 9.04 -5.98
C ASP A 85 7.00 8.54 -4.58
N ALA A 86 7.11 7.21 -4.39
CA ALA A 86 7.53 6.62 -3.11
C ALA A 86 8.98 6.95 -2.78
N ARG A 87 9.89 6.90 -3.76
CA ARG A 87 11.30 7.25 -3.58
C ARG A 87 11.46 8.72 -3.18
N ALA A 88 10.69 9.61 -3.80
CA ALA A 88 10.68 11.02 -3.45
C ALA A 88 10.17 11.25 -2.02
N ALA A 89 9.07 10.57 -1.65
CA ALA A 89 8.51 10.62 -0.30
C ALA A 89 9.51 10.17 0.77
N VAL A 90 10.14 8.99 0.58
CA VAL A 90 11.12 8.49 1.55
C VAL A 90 12.30 9.44 1.69
N ARG A 91 12.82 9.98 0.58
CA ARG A 91 13.90 10.97 0.63
C ARG A 91 13.51 12.24 1.38
N GLN A 92 12.24 12.64 1.36
CA GLN A 92 11.78 13.78 2.15
C GLN A 92 11.73 13.43 3.64
N CYS A 93 11.21 12.26 4.01
CA CYS A 93 11.19 11.80 5.40
C CYS A 93 12.61 11.65 5.99
N GLN A 94 13.56 11.12 5.21
CA GLN A 94 14.97 11.04 5.58
C GLN A 94 15.59 12.41 5.86
N ARG A 95 15.26 13.43 5.05
CA ARG A 95 15.72 14.81 5.28
C ARG A 95 15.15 15.44 6.55
N SER A 96 13.95 15.01 6.96
CA SER A 96 13.34 15.43 8.23
C SER A 96 13.91 14.71 9.45
N GLY A 97 14.91 13.83 9.29
CA GLY A 97 15.61 13.15 10.39
C GLY A 97 15.07 11.77 10.74
N HIS A 98 14.11 11.24 9.99
CA HIS A 98 13.56 9.90 10.23
C HIS A 98 14.42 8.81 9.58
N GLU A 99 14.66 7.72 10.30
CA GLU A 99 15.41 6.57 9.78
C GLU A 99 14.47 5.67 8.95
N VAL A 100 14.44 5.90 7.65
CA VAL A 100 13.60 5.15 6.72
C VAL A 100 14.47 4.52 5.63
N CYS A 101 14.36 3.20 5.45
CA CYS A 101 14.99 2.47 4.37
C CYS A 101 14.01 2.29 3.21
N PHE A 102 14.48 2.46 1.99
CA PHE A 102 13.68 2.27 0.78
C PHE A 102 14.25 1.17 -0.09
N GLU A 103 13.39 0.26 -0.53
CA GLU A 103 13.72 -0.78 -1.49
C GLU A 103 12.67 -0.83 -2.59
N GLU A 104 13.13 -0.83 -3.84
CA GLU A 104 12.29 -1.03 -4.99
C GLU A 104 12.35 -2.51 -5.39
N ASN A 105 11.20 -3.17 -5.31
CA ASN A 105 11.04 -4.55 -5.70
C ASN A 105 10.31 -4.66 -7.02
N CYS A 106 10.68 -5.65 -7.82
CA CYS A 106 9.98 -5.94 -9.06
C CYS A 106 9.57 -7.40 -9.06
N PHE A 107 8.49 -7.77 -8.39
CA PHE A 107 8.00 -9.17 -8.40
C PHE A 107 7.25 -9.54 -9.71
N SER A 108 7.52 -8.84 -10.81
CA SER A 108 6.86 -9.11 -12.09
C SER A 108 7.48 -10.32 -12.79
N TRP A 109 6.64 -11.05 -13.55
CA TRP A 109 7.08 -12.17 -14.41
C TRP A 109 8.05 -11.74 -15.53
N TRP A 110 8.29 -10.42 -15.69
CA TRP A 110 9.18 -9.83 -16.69
C TRP A 110 10.66 -9.85 -16.30
N TRP A 111 11.04 -10.33 -15.10
CA TRP A 111 12.46 -10.51 -14.74
C TRP A 111 13.23 -11.40 -15.71
N ARG A 112 12.55 -12.23 -16.51
CA ARG A 112 13.20 -13.04 -17.54
C ARG A 112 13.78 -12.22 -18.73
N ILE A 113 13.49 -10.92 -18.84
CA ILE A 113 13.89 -10.11 -20.02
C ILE A 113 14.88 -8.97 -19.66
N ARG A 114 15.27 -8.81 -18.39
CA ARG A 114 16.41 -7.97 -18.00
C ARG A 114 17.47 -8.77 -17.24
N GLY A 115 17.73 -9.97 -17.75
CA GLY A 115 18.98 -10.65 -17.45
C GLY A 115 20.14 -9.79 -17.95
N LEU A 116 21.13 -9.60 -17.08
CA LEU A 116 22.53 -9.41 -17.40
C LEU A 116 22.87 -9.85 -18.83
N PHE A 117 22.90 -8.90 -19.77
CA PHE A 117 23.78 -8.76 -20.93
C PHE A 117 23.64 -7.34 -21.46
#